data_AF-A0A840RP13-F1
#
_entry.id   AF-A0A840RP13-F1
#
_cell.length_a   1.000
_cell.length_b   1.000
_cell.length_c   1.000
_cell.angle_alpha   90.00
_cell.angle_beta   90.00
_cell.angle_gamma   90.00
#
_symmetry.space_group_name_H-M   'P 1'
#
loop_
_entity.id
_entity.type
_entity.pdbx_description
1 polymer ?
#
loop_
_entity_poly.entity_id
_entity_poly.type
_entity_poly.pdbx_seq_one_letter_code
_entity_poly.pdbx_strand_id
1 'polypeptide(L)'
;MSGKQASGKGSAIFRVRTHEKEAFEREHEMLPHNRVLDDLYEKIYFHEIDGRDKVAQRLQLPLVTFLALAGFIGHMLQNVQRTNEAGAGLWFWSFLLIAVLGLTSAAIYFVKSVIGKTYSYLPDPEEWSKHHKQCVALYIDYSNADALVAAAVKKNIIAIYIKCGTKNGAINAEKASYVFIILRCLVATALFTFAAFGFFYFGKLDKNLTRSIQKIEISSPVIFREDVMTNQKPPPPPPPPPAREIREDRGRPDQHKPPPPRPPSPPQRGSKNG
;
A
#
# COMPACT_ATOMS: atom_id res chain seq x y z
N MET A 1 15.83 -90.34 7.21
CA MET A 1 14.78 -89.50 7.83
C MET A 1 15.18 -88.03 7.69
N SER A 2 14.69 -87.35 6.66
CA SER A 2 14.81 -85.89 6.57
C SER A 2 13.83 -85.40 5.52
N GLY A 3 12.97 -84.44 5.88
CA GLY A 3 12.09 -83.80 4.92
C GLY A 3 10.93 -83.04 5.54
N LYS A 4 10.91 -81.74 5.21
CA LYS A 4 9.79 -80.78 5.24
C LYS A 4 9.52 -80.02 6.54
N GLN A 5 9.98 -78.76 6.56
CA GLN A 5 9.20 -77.63 7.07
C GLN A 5 9.77 -76.31 6.51
N ALA A 6 9.19 -75.81 5.40
CA ALA A 6 9.37 -74.43 4.94
C ALA A 6 8.29 -74.08 3.89
N SER A 7 7.03 -73.93 4.32
CA SER A 7 5.94 -73.49 3.42
C SER A 7 4.82 -72.83 4.21
N GLY A 8 5.04 -71.61 4.71
CA GLY A 8 4.00 -70.89 5.47
C GLY A 8 4.15 -69.37 5.53
N LYS A 9 5.38 -68.83 5.48
CA LYS A 9 5.61 -67.39 5.64
C LYS A 9 5.27 -66.54 4.40
N GLY A 10 5.28 -67.11 3.19
CA GLY A 10 4.99 -66.36 1.95
C GLY A 10 3.51 -65.99 1.77
N SER A 11 2.57 -66.80 2.29
CA SER A 11 1.13 -66.60 2.07
C SER A 11 0.55 -65.45 2.92
N ALA A 12 1.07 -65.23 4.13
CA ALA A 12 0.61 -64.17 5.02
C ALA A 12 1.02 -62.76 4.52
N ILE A 13 2.25 -62.61 4.02
CA ILE A 13 2.76 -61.33 3.50
C ILE A 13 2.01 -60.92 2.22
N PHE A 14 1.69 -61.88 1.36
CA PHE A 14 0.92 -61.63 0.15
C PHE A 14 -0.51 -61.14 0.46
N ARG A 15 -1.17 -61.74 1.47
CA ARG A 15 -2.54 -61.38 1.89
C ARG A 15 -2.64 -59.97 2.47
N VAL A 16 -1.66 -59.52 3.24
CA VAL A 16 -1.65 -58.15 3.80
C VAL A 16 -1.53 -57.11 2.68
N ARG A 17 -0.67 -57.37 1.69
CA ARG A 17 -0.47 -56.48 0.54
C ARG A 17 -1.71 -56.33 -0.35
N THR A 18 -2.47 -57.41 -0.53
CA THR A 18 -3.75 -57.36 -1.27
C THR A 18 -4.84 -56.60 -0.52
N HIS A 19 -4.89 -56.73 0.80
CA HIS A 19 -5.92 -56.05 1.60
C HIS A 19 -5.68 -54.54 1.70
N GLU A 20 -4.42 -54.10 1.78
CA GLU A 20 -4.04 -52.69 1.68
C GLU A 20 -4.33 -52.12 0.29
N LYS A 21 -4.09 -52.90 -0.77
CA LYS A 21 -4.40 -52.51 -2.15
C LYS A 21 -5.91 -52.32 -2.35
N GLU A 22 -6.74 -53.24 -1.88
CA GLU A 22 -8.20 -53.14 -1.99
C GLU A 22 -8.82 -52.05 -1.10
N ALA A 23 -8.22 -51.77 0.06
CA ALA A 23 -8.65 -50.67 0.93
C ALA A 23 -8.29 -49.31 0.31
N PHE A 24 -7.09 -49.19 -0.25
CA PHE A 24 -6.62 -48.01 -0.96
C PHE A 24 -7.39 -47.76 -2.25
N GLU A 25 -7.68 -48.81 -3.04
CA GLU A 25 -8.51 -48.72 -4.24
C GLU A 25 -9.93 -48.28 -3.91
N ARG A 26 -10.53 -48.80 -2.82
CA ARG A 26 -11.85 -48.33 -2.35
C ARG A 26 -11.84 -46.91 -1.81
N GLU A 27 -10.78 -46.49 -1.12
CA GLU A 27 -10.63 -45.10 -0.65
C GLU A 27 -10.45 -44.13 -1.83
N HIS A 28 -9.80 -44.58 -2.92
CA HIS A 28 -9.62 -43.81 -4.15
C HIS A 28 -10.79 -43.89 -5.15
N GLU A 29 -11.65 -44.91 -5.10
CA GLU A 29 -12.93 -44.98 -5.83
C GLU A 29 -14.02 -44.08 -5.22
N MET A 30 -13.92 -43.74 -3.93
CA MET A 30 -15.02 -43.16 -3.13
C MET A 30 -15.11 -41.63 -3.06
N LEU A 31 -14.51 -40.89 -3.99
CA LEU A 31 -14.85 -39.47 -4.15
C LEU A 31 -15.15 -39.19 -5.63
N PRO A 32 -16.44 -39.23 -6.05
CA PRO A 32 -16.85 -38.56 -7.29
C PRO A 32 -16.34 -37.13 -7.20
N HIS A 33 -15.26 -36.91 -7.92
CA HIS A 33 -14.39 -35.79 -7.73
C HIS A 33 -15.14 -34.55 -8.18
N ASN A 34 -15.60 -33.76 -7.21
CA ASN A 34 -16.42 -32.61 -7.51
C ASN A 34 -15.51 -31.52 -8.08
N ARG A 35 -15.31 -31.52 -9.41
CA ARG A 35 -14.51 -30.53 -10.13
C ARG A 35 -14.86 -29.09 -9.71
N VAL A 36 -16.11 -28.87 -9.32
CA VAL A 36 -16.59 -27.57 -8.80
C VAL A 36 -15.88 -27.18 -7.49
N LEU A 37 -15.62 -28.13 -6.57
CA LEU A 37 -14.90 -27.85 -5.33
C LEU A 37 -13.42 -27.56 -5.60
N ASP A 38 -12.79 -28.31 -6.49
CA ASP A 38 -11.38 -28.08 -6.85
C ASP A 38 -11.20 -26.67 -7.45
N ASP A 39 -12.06 -26.32 -8.42
CA ASP A 39 -12.10 -25.01 -9.04
C ASP A 39 -12.39 -23.90 -8.01
N LEU A 40 -13.24 -24.18 -7.02
CA LEU A 40 -13.56 -23.24 -5.95
C LEU A 40 -12.32 -22.96 -5.07
N TYR A 41 -11.58 -23.99 -4.66
CA TYR A 41 -10.38 -23.80 -3.83
C TYR A 41 -9.29 -23.04 -4.56
N GLU A 42 -9.08 -23.33 -5.84
CA GLU A 42 -8.17 -22.58 -6.69
C GLU A 42 -8.57 -21.10 -6.78
N LYS A 43 -9.84 -20.83 -7.08
CA LYS A 43 -10.38 -19.45 -7.16
C LYS A 43 -10.26 -18.70 -5.84
N ILE A 44 -10.54 -19.34 -4.71
CA ILE A 44 -10.37 -18.74 -3.38
C ILE A 44 -8.90 -18.36 -3.17
N TYR A 45 -7.96 -19.26 -3.45
CA TYR A 45 -6.54 -18.98 -3.29
C TYR A 45 -6.10 -17.76 -4.11
N PHE A 46 -6.44 -17.71 -5.40
CA PHE A 46 -6.10 -16.55 -6.25
C PHE A 46 -6.82 -15.28 -5.81
N HIS A 47 -8.08 -15.37 -5.39
CA HIS A 47 -8.83 -14.23 -4.86
C HIS A 47 -8.15 -13.61 -3.64
N GLU A 48 -7.63 -14.44 -2.72
CA GLU A 48 -6.93 -13.95 -1.53
C GLU A 48 -5.56 -13.34 -1.87
N ILE A 49 -4.89 -13.82 -2.92
CA ILE A 49 -3.66 -13.17 -3.41
C ILE A 49 -3.99 -11.80 -4.00
N ASP A 50 -5.01 -11.70 -4.86
CA ASP A 50 -5.46 -10.42 -5.42
C ASP A 50 -5.92 -9.44 -4.33
N GLY A 51 -6.47 -9.96 -3.24
CA GLY A 51 -6.85 -9.19 -2.05
C GLY A 51 -5.69 -8.40 -1.44
N ARG A 52 -4.47 -8.94 -1.48
CA ARG A 52 -3.25 -8.28 -0.98
C ARG A 52 -3.05 -6.91 -1.63
N ASP A 53 -3.15 -6.87 -2.96
CA ASP A 53 -2.85 -5.66 -3.74
C ASP A 53 -3.96 -4.61 -3.55
N LYS A 54 -5.21 -5.06 -3.43
CA LYS A 54 -6.35 -4.19 -3.09
C LYS A 54 -6.20 -3.56 -1.70
N VAL A 55 -5.70 -4.31 -0.71
CA VAL A 55 -5.41 -3.75 0.61
C VAL A 55 -4.32 -2.69 0.53
N ALA A 56 -3.23 -2.96 -0.19
CA ALA A 56 -2.15 -1.98 -0.38
C ALA A 56 -2.63 -0.69 -1.06
N GLN A 57 -3.50 -0.80 -2.07
CA GLN A 57 -4.13 0.36 -2.71
C GLN A 57 -4.99 1.17 -1.72
N ARG A 58 -5.75 0.50 -0.86
CA ARG A 58 -6.59 1.16 0.16
C ARG A 58 -5.79 1.91 1.21
N LEU A 59 -4.51 1.58 1.44
CA LEU A 59 -3.65 2.31 2.38
C LEU A 59 -3.17 3.67 1.83
N GLN A 60 -3.22 3.90 0.51
CA GLN A 60 -2.74 5.16 -0.09
C GLN A 60 -3.56 6.37 0.40
N LEU A 61 -4.89 6.25 0.45
CA LEU A 61 -5.76 7.34 0.89
C LEU A 61 -5.55 7.74 2.36
N PRO A 62 -5.47 6.79 3.33
CA PRO A 62 -5.05 7.08 4.69
C PRO A 62 -3.68 7.77 4.79
N LEU A 63 -2.69 7.34 4.00
CA LEU A 63 -1.35 7.94 4.01
C LEU A 63 -1.38 9.41 3.58
N VAL A 64 -2.10 9.75 2.50
CA VAL A 64 -2.25 11.13 2.04
C VAL A 64 -2.99 11.97 3.10
N THR A 65 -4.07 11.44 3.65
CA THR A 65 -4.84 12.11 4.72
C THR A 65 -3.98 12.36 5.96
N PHE A 66 -3.15 11.39 6.33
CA PHE A 66 -2.20 11.51 7.44
C PHE A 66 -1.23 12.68 7.23
N LEU A 67 -0.60 12.76 6.06
CA LEU A 67 0.34 13.85 5.73
C LEU A 67 -0.34 15.22 5.73
N ALA A 68 -1.56 15.31 5.18
CA ALA A 68 -2.34 16.55 5.18
C ALA A 68 -2.67 17.02 6.61
N LEU A 69 -3.17 16.13 7.47
CA LEU A 69 -3.47 16.45 8.86
C LEU A 69 -2.21 16.80 9.66
N ALA A 70 -1.12 16.06 9.48
CA ALA A 70 0.15 16.36 10.13
C ALA A 70 0.68 17.74 9.75
N GLY A 71 0.62 18.10 8.46
CA GLY A 71 1.00 19.42 7.97
C GLY A 71 0.10 20.52 8.54
N PHE A 72 -1.21 20.29 8.61
CA PHE A 72 -2.16 21.25 9.16
C PHE A 72 -1.97 21.49 10.67
N ILE A 73 -1.75 20.43 11.44
CA ILE A 73 -1.37 20.51 12.86
C ILE A 73 -0.04 21.25 13.03
N GLY A 74 0.97 20.92 12.21
CA GLY A 74 2.26 21.60 12.20
C GLY A 74 2.15 23.10 11.95
N HIS A 75 1.30 23.49 11.00
CA HIS A 75 1.01 24.90 10.72
C HIS A 75 0.42 25.64 11.93
N MET A 76 -0.58 25.06 12.61
CA MET A 76 -1.14 25.66 13.83
C MET A 76 -0.09 25.78 14.94
N LEU A 77 0.70 24.73 15.18
CA LEU A 77 1.78 24.74 16.17
C LEU A 77 2.85 25.79 15.88
N GLN A 78 3.19 26.01 14.61
CA GLN A 78 4.17 27.02 14.22
C GLN A 78 3.64 28.45 14.43
N ASN A 79 2.33 28.66 14.25
CA ASN A 79 1.72 30.00 14.25
C ASN A 79 1.01 30.36 15.56
N VAL A 80 0.91 29.45 16.52
CA VAL A 80 0.29 29.74 17.82
C VAL A 80 1.09 30.80 18.60
N GLN A 81 0.41 31.85 19.01
CA GLN A 81 0.90 32.89 19.90
C GLN A 81 0.65 32.44 21.35
N ARG A 82 1.66 32.57 22.20
CA ARG A 82 1.55 32.28 23.63
C ARG A 82 1.01 33.51 24.35
N THR A 83 -0.26 33.84 24.14
CA THR A 83 -0.96 34.88 24.93
C THR A 83 -1.77 34.23 26.04
N ASN A 84 -1.92 34.94 27.18
CA ASN A 84 -2.64 34.48 28.37
C ASN A 84 -4.19 34.57 28.23
N GLU A 85 -4.74 34.33 27.04
CA GLU A 85 -6.19 34.19 26.84
C GLU A 85 -6.64 32.83 27.41
N ALA A 86 -6.90 32.80 28.72
CA ALA A 86 -7.03 31.57 29.50
C ALA A 86 -8.11 30.59 29.00
N GLY A 87 -9.17 31.09 28.36
CA GLY A 87 -10.29 30.27 27.88
C GLY A 87 -10.03 29.56 26.55
N ALA A 88 -9.76 30.31 25.48
CA ALA A 88 -9.60 29.74 24.14
C ALA A 88 -8.33 28.87 24.02
N GLY A 89 -7.26 29.24 24.72
CA GLY A 89 -6.03 28.46 24.77
C GLY A 89 -6.24 27.05 25.33
N LEU A 90 -7.00 26.92 26.42
CA LEU A 90 -7.25 25.62 27.05
C LEU A 90 -7.98 24.65 26.10
N TRP A 91 -9.04 25.12 25.44
CA TRP A 91 -9.78 24.31 24.47
C TRP A 91 -8.94 23.95 23.24
N PHE A 92 -8.18 24.91 22.71
CA PHE A 92 -7.24 24.67 21.61
C PHE A 92 -6.28 23.52 21.94
N TRP A 93 -5.57 23.60 23.08
CA TRP A 93 -4.59 22.59 23.47
C TRP A 93 -5.23 21.23 23.76
N SER A 94 -6.44 21.21 24.34
CA SER A 94 -7.18 19.97 24.63
C SER A 94 -7.56 19.23 23.34
N PHE A 95 -8.15 19.94 22.38
CA PHE A 95 -8.50 19.33 21.09
C PHE A 95 -7.28 18.96 20.26
N LEU A 96 -6.22 19.77 20.30
CA LEU A 96 -4.97 19.47 19.63
C LEU A 96 -4.32 18.20 20.20
N LEU A 97 -4.32 18.03 21.52
CA LEU A 97 -3.80 16.82 22.17
C LEU A 97 -4.56 15.58 21.72
N ILE A 98 -5.90 15.64 21.71
CA ILE A 98 -6.74 14.52 21.24
C ILE A 98 -6.46 14.21 19.76
N ALA A 99 -6.30 15.24 18.91
CA ALA A 99 -5.93 15.06 17.51
C ALA A 99 -4.57 14.37 17.36
N VAL A 100 -3.55 14.78 18.12
CA VAL A 100 -2.22 14.15 18.10
C VAL A 100 -2.27 12.69 18.56
N LEU A 101 -3.04 12.37 19.61
CA LEU A 101 -3.24 11.00 20.07
C LEU A 101 -3.96 10.14 19.01
N GLY A 102 -4.98 10.70 18.35
CA GLY A 102 -5.68 10.05 17.24
C GLY A 102 -4.76 9.78 16.05
N LEU A 103 -3.92 10.75 15.68
CA LEU A 103 -2.95 10.63 14.60
C LEU A 103 -1.88 9.58 14.93
N THR A 104 -1.39 9.56 16.17
CA THR A 104 -0.44 8.56 16.66
C THR A 104 -1.04 7.15 16.64
N SER A 105 -2.29 7.01 17.07
CA SER A 105 -3.02 5.74 17.01
C SER A 105 -3.16 5.25 15.56
N ALA A 106 -3.54 6.14 14.64
CA ALA A 106 -3.61 5.83 13.22
C ALA A 106 -2.25 5.35 12.67
N ALA A 107 -1.14 6.00 13.05
CA ALA A 107 0.20 5.59 12.65
C ALA A 107 0.57 4.19 13.17
N ILE A 108 0.27 3.86 14.42
CA ILE A 108 0.54 2.54 15.01
C ILE A 108 -0.20 1.45 14.22
N TYR A 109 -1.49 1.65 13.94
CA TYR A 109 -2.28 0.68 13.15
C TYR A 109 -1.84 0.63 11.69
N PHE A 110 -1.37 1.75 11.12
CA PHE A 110 -0.79 1.78 9.78
C PHE A 110 0.46 0.90 9.71
N VAL A 111 1.39 1.02 10.66
CA VAL A 111 2.57 0.16 10.73
C VAL A 111 2.18 -1.30 10.89
N LYS A 112 1.20 -1.61 11.75
CA LYS A 112 0.68 -2.98 11.94
C LYS A 112 0.02 -3.58 10.69
N SER A 113 -0.56 -2.77 9.82
CA SER A 113 -1.17 -3.26 8.57
C SER A 113 -0.15 -3.54 7.47
N VAL A 114 1.02 -2.87 7.52
CA VAL A 114 2.09 -3.02 6.53
C VAL A 114 3.11 -4.09 6.95
N ILE A 115 3.58 -4.06 8.19
CA ILE A 115 4.75 -4.83 8.64
C ILE A 115 4.35 -6.20 9.22
N GLY A 116 5.18 -7.21 8.94
CA GLY A 116 5.20 -8.47 9.72
C GLY A 116 4.25 -9.57 9.25
N LYS A 117 3.65 -9.45 8.06
CA LYS A 117 2.74 -10.47 7.52
C LYS A 117 3.26 -11.02 6.20
N THR A 118 3.63 -12.30 6.21
CA THR A 118 4.11 -13.03 5.02
C THR A 118 2.97 -13.87 4.43
N TYR A 119 2.66 -13.63 3.16
CA TYR A 119 1.72 -14.45 2.40
C TYR A 119 2.36 -15.80 2.08
N SER A 120 1.51 -16.82 1.99
CA SER A 120 1.92 -18.15 1.54
C SER A 120 1.53 -18.33 0.07
N TYR A 121 2.46 -18.88 -0.69
CA TYR A 121 2.35 -19.09 -2.14
C TYR A 121 2.41 -20.57 -2.46
N LEU A 122 2.05 -20.91 -3.69
CA LEU A 122 2.30 -22.24 -4.25
C LEU A 122 3.81 -22.53 -4.28
N PRO A 123 4.20 -23.81 -4.11
CA PRO A 123 5.56 -24.29 -4.37
C PRO A 123 6.03 -23.95 -5.78
N ASP A 124 7.34 -23.85 -5.94
CA ASP A 124 7.95 -23.59 -7.24
C ASP A 124 7.69 -24.75 -8.23
N PRO A 125 7.61 -24.47 -9.54
CA PRO A 125 7.38 -25.52 -10.55
C PRO A 125 8.41 -26.66 -10.51
N GLU A 126 9.64 -26.37 -10.08
CA GLU A 126 10.69 -27.39 -9.91
C GLU A 126 10.34 -28.39 -8.78
N GLU A 127 9.82 -27.89 -7.66
CA GLU A 127 9.38 -28.73 -6.55
C GLU A 127 8.21 -29.62 -6.97
N TRP A 128 7.28 -29.09 -7.78
CA TRP A 128 6.21 -29.88 -8.38
C TRP A 128 6.72 -30.96 -9.32
N SER A 129 7.70 -30.65 -10.17
CA SER A 129 8.32 -31.64 -11.05
C SER A 129 9.00 -32.75 -10.24
N LYS A 130 9.72 -32.39 -9.18
CA LYS A 130 10.35 -33.35 -8.26
C LYS A 130 9.32 -34.22 -7.57
N HIS A 131 8.24 -33.63 -7.04
CA HIS A 131 7.16 -34.36 -6.39
C HIS A 131 6.46 -35.32 -7.35
N HIS A 132 6.18 -34.89 -8.57
CA HIS A 132 5.61 -35.75 -9.61
C HIS A 132 6.52 -36.97 -9.89
N LYS A 133 7.83 -36.76 -10.08
CA LYS A 133 8.79 -37.86 -10.27
C LYS A 133 8.80 -38.83 -9.09
N GLN A 134 8.69 -38.32 -7.86
CA GLN A 134 8.59 -39.15 -6.65
C GLN A 134 7.30 -40.00 -6.65
N CYS A 135 6.16 -39.41 -7.03
CA CYS A 135 4.91 -40.15 -7.17
C CYS A 135 5.00 -41.24 -8.25
N VAL A 136 5.58 -40.93 -9.42
CA VAL A 136 5.78 -41.92 -10.49
C VAL A 136 6.64 -43.08 -10.00
N ALA A 137 7.76 -42.80 -9.33
CA ALA A 137 8.62 -43.84 -8.78
C ALA A 137 7.91 -44.69 -7.70
N LEU A 138 7.03 -44.09 -6.91
CA LEU A 138 6.29 -44.78 -5.84
C LEU A 138 5.20 -45.73 -6.38
N TYR A 139 4.52 -45.35 -7.46
CA TYR A 139 3.39 -46.08 -8.02
C TYR A 139 3.74 -46.98 -9.22
N ILE A 140 5.01 -47.09 -9.61
CA ILE A 140 5.44 -47.78 -10.84
C ILE A 140 5.01 -49.26 -10.93
N ASP A 141 4.91 -49.95 -9.79
CA ASP A 141 4.56 -51.38 -9.74
C ASP A 141 3.04 -51.65 -9.80
N TYR A 142 2.20 -50.60 -9.84
CA TYR A 142 0.75 -50.72 -9.84
C TYR A 142 0.21 -50.69 -11.27
N SER A 143 -0.78 -51.56 -11.56
CA SER A 143 -1.42 -51.65 -12.88
C SER A 143 -2.15 -50.37 -13.31
N ASN A 144 -2.47 -49.48 -12.38
CA ASN A 144 -3.12 -48.18 -12.57
C ASN A 144 -2.22 -47.00 -12.15
N ALA A 145 -0.89 -47.15 -12.26
CA ALA A 145 0.11 -46.17 -11.81
C ALA A 145 -0.22 -44.71 -12.19
N ASP A 146 -0.52 -44.44 -13.47
CA ASP A 146 -0.78 -43.07 -13.95
C ASP A 146 -1.97 -42.41 -13.27
N ALA A 147 -3.06 -43.16 -13.03
CA ALA A 147 -4.24 -42.65 -12.34
C ALA A 147 -3.94 -42.35 -10.87
N LEU A 148 -3.14 -43.20 -10.21
CA LEU A 148 -2.73 -43.01 -8.82
C LEU A 148 -1.80 -41.80 -8.67
N VAL A 149 -0.84 -41.62 -9.59
CA VAL A 149 0.03 -40.44 -9.63
C VAL A 149 -0.80 -39.17 -9.80
N ALA A 150 -1.71 -39.14 -10.79
CA ALA A 150 -2.57 -37.99 -11.04
C ALA A 150 -3.45 -37.65 -9.83
N ALA A 151 -4.06 -38.65 -9.20
CA ALA A 151 -4.87 -38.47 -8.00
C ALA A 151 -4.05 -37.95 -6.80
N ALA A 152 -2.85 -38.50 -6.58
CA ALA A 152 -1.97 -38.08 -5.48
C ALA A 152 -1.47 -36.64 -5.65
N VAL A 153 -0.99 -36.30 -6.84
CA VAL A 153 -0.53 -34.94 -7.16
C VAL A 153 -1.68 -33.95 -7.02
N LYS A 154 -2.86 -34.28 -7.56
CA LYS A 154 -4.03 -33.41 -7.47
C LYS A 154 -4.49 -33.19 -6.03
N LYS A 155 -4.56 -34.26 -5.23
CA LYS A 155 -4.88 -34.18 -3.79
C LYS A 155 -3.92 -33.24 -3.08
N ASN A 156 -2.63 -33.29 -3.39
CA ASN A 156 -1.63 -32.41 -2.80
C ASN A 156 -1.80 -30.94 -3.23
N ILE A 157 -2.07 -30.68 -4.53
CA ILE A 157 -2.36 -29.32 -5.03
C ILE A 157 -3.55 -28.71 -4.29
N ILE A 158 -4.66 -29.45 -4.17
CA ILE A 158 -5.86 -28.98 -3.46
C ILE A 158 -5.55 -28.68 -1.99
N ALA A 159 -4.81 -29.57 -1.33
CA ALA A 159 -4.41 -29.36 0.07
C ALA A 159 -3.58 -28.07 0.24
N ILE A 160 -2.70 -27.76 -0.72
CA ILE A 160 -1.91 -26.53 -0.72
C ILE A 160 -2.80 -25.30 -1.00
N TYR A 161 -3.73 -25.36 -1.95
CA TYR A 161 -4.70 -24.28 -2.18
C TYR A 161 -5.48 -23.94 -0.91
N ILE A 162 -6.02 -24.95 -0.22
CA ILE A 162 -6.74 -24.77 1.03
C ILE A 162 -5.83 -24.12 2.07
N LYS A 163 -4.64 -24.69 2.31
CA LYS A 163 -3.69 -24.17 3.32
C LYS A 163 -3.27 -22.72 3.05
N CYS A 164 -2.90 -22.41 1.82
CA CYS A 164 -2.46 -21.07 1.43
C CYS A 164 -3.64 -20.08 1.43
N GLY A 165 -4.79 -20.47 0.88
CA GLY A 165 -6.01 -19.67 0.87
C GLY A 165 -6.48 -19.30 2.27
N THR A 166 -6.57 -20.28 3.19
CA THR A 166 -6.96 -20.01 4.59
C THR A 166 -6.00 -19.05 5.29
N LYS A 167 -4.69 -19.26 5.16
CA LYS A 167 -3.70 -18.38 5.80
C LYS A 167 -3.72 -16.97 5.21
N ASN A 168 -3.79 -16.84 3.89
CA ASN A 168 -3.83 -15.55 3.21
C ASN A 168 -5.13 -14.80 3.51
N GLY A 169 -6.26 -15.50 3.56
CA GLY A 169 -7.56 -14.93 3.96
C GLY A 169 -7.55 -14.39 5.38
N ALA A 170 -6.96 -15.10 6.34
CA ALA A 170 -6.79 -14.62 7.71
C ALA A 170 -5.95 -13.32 7.77
N ILE A 171 -4.85 -13.26 7.01
CA ILE A 171 -4.01 -12.07 6.90
C ILE A 171 -4.79 -10.90 6.27
N ASN A 172 -5.54 -11.14 5.20
CA ASN A 172 -6.34 -10.11 4.54
C ASN A 172 -7.43 -9.56 5.46
N ALA A 173 -8.13 -10.42 6.19
CA ALA A 173 -9.16 -10.01 7.14
C ALA A 173 -8.59 -9.13 8.26
N GLU A 174 -7.44 -9.52 8.83
CA GLU A 174 -6.74 -8.74 9.86
C GLU A 174 -6.31 -7.37 9.32
N LYS A 175 -5.68 -7.33 8.13
CA LYS A 175 -5.28 -6.07 7.51
C LYS A 175 -6.46 -5.17 7.17
N ALA A 176 -7.56 -5.74 6.67
CA ALA A 176 -8.78 -4.99 6.38
C ALA A 176 -9.36 -4.34 7.65
N SER A 177 -9.33 -5.06 8.78
CA SER A 177 -9.72 -4.51 10.08
C SER A 177 -8.86 -3.32 10.49
N TYR A 178 -7.53 -3.41 10.34
CA TYR A 178 -6.65 -2.29 10.62
C TYR A 178 -6.90 -1.09 9.72
N VAL A 179 -7.12 -1.28 8.42
CA VAL A 179 -7.48 -0.19 7.49
C VAL A 179 -8.72 0.57 7.97
N PHE A 180 -9.73 -0.16 8.43
CA PHE A 180 -10.95 0.45 8.95
C PHE A 180 -10.73 1.21 10.26
N ILE A 181 -9.91 0.68 11.18
CA ILE A 181 -9.52 1.37 12.41
C ILE A 181 -8.74 2.65 12.10
N ILE A 182 -7.79 2.60 11.17
CA ILE A 182 -7.02 3.78 10.72
C ILE A 182 -7.98 4.85 10.20
N LEU A 183 -8.92 4.49 9.34
CA LEU A 183 -9.88 5.45 8.78
C LEU A 183 -10.73 6.10 9.88
N ARG A 184 -11.22 5.33 10.85
CA ARG A 184 -11.96 5.84 12.01
C ARG A 184 -11.12 6.82 12.83
N CYS A 185 -9.86 6.47 13.13
CA CYS A 185 -8.94 7.35 13.84
C CYS A 185 -8.68 8.64 13.06
N LEU A 186 -8.48 8.58 11.74
CA LEU A 186 -8.24 9.75 10.90
C LEU A 186 -9.46 10.67 10.82
N VAL A 187 -10.67 10.12 10.69
CA VAL A 187 -11.92 10.92 10.70
C VAL A 187 -12.08 11.63 12.04
N ALA A 188 -11.91 10.92 13.16
CA ALA A 188 -11.96 11.54 14.49
C ALA A 188 -10.88 12.62 14.66
N THR A 189 -9.66 12.33 14.22
CA THR A 189 -8.53 13.28 14.24
C THR A 189 -8.86 14.54 13.44
N ALA A 190 -9.42 14.40 12.24
CA ALA A 190 -9.82 15.53 11.41
C ALA A 190 -10.85 16.41 12.12
N LEU A 191 -11.89 15.83 12.72
CA LEU A 191 -12.90 16.57 13.49
C LEU A 191 -12.28 17.37 14.63
N PHE A 192 -11.41 16.75 15.43
CA PHE A 192 -10.72 17.44 16.53
C PHE A 192 -9.71 18.48 16.04
N THR A 193 -9.07 18.25 14.89
CA THR A 193 -8.16 19.22 14.28
C THR A 193 -8.93 20.46 13.80
N PHE A 194 -10.09 20.29 13.18
CA PHE A 194 -10.96 21.41 12.79
C PHE A 194 -11.53 22.14 14.00
N ALA A 195 -11.91 21.44 15.06
CA ALA A 195 -12.33 22.05 16.32
C ALA A 195 -11.19 22.90 16.91
N ALA A 196 -9.98 22.35 17.01
CA ALA A 196 -8.78 23.07 17.44
C ALA A 196 -8.53 24.30 16.57
N PHE A 197 -8.62 24.16 15.24
CA PHE A 197 -8.49 25.28 14.31
C PHE A 197 -9.52 26.40 14.56
N GLY A 198 -10.77 26.04 14.89
CA GLY A 198 -11.78 27.02 15.29
C GLY A 198 -11.35 27.86 16.49
N PHE A 199 -10.86 27.22 17.56
CA PHE A 199 -10.33 27.95 18.72
C PHE A 199 -9.05 28.73 18.40
N PHE A 200 -8.19 28.19 17.55
CA PHE A 200 -6.98 28.86 17.07
C PHE A 200 -7.31 30.17 16.35
N TYR A 201 -8.23 30.12 15.40
CA TYR A 201 -8.60 31.26 14.55
C TYR A 201 -9.45 32.28 15.32
N PHE A 202 -10.57 31.85 15.92
CA PHE A 202 -11.50 32.76 16.60
C PHE A 202 -10.98 33.22 17.96
N GLY A 203 -10.13 32.43 18.62
CA GLY A 203 -9.45 32.82 19.86
C GLY A 203 -8.28 33.78 19.65
N LYS A 204 -8.05 34.26 18.42
CA LYS A 204 -6.94 35.16 18.05
C LYS A 204 -5.57 34.62 18.51
N LEU A 205 -5.41 33.29 18.46
CA LEU A 205 -4.17 32.63 18.83
C LEU A 205 -3.17 32.62 17.67
N ASP A 206 -3.55 33.05 16.47
CA ASP A 206 -2.61 33.20 15.36
C ASP A 206 -1.75 34.46 15.49
N LYS A 207 -0.44 34.28 15.65
CA LYS A 207 0.54 35.37 15.72
C LYS A 207 0.51 36.30 14.51
N ASN A 208 0.09 35.81 13.34
CA ASN A 208 0.03 36.60 12.11
C ASN A 208 -1.17 37.57 12.11
N LEU A 209 -2.29 37.20 12.74
CA LEU A 209 -3.44 38.09 12.92
C LEU A 209 -3.10 39.23 13.89
N THR A 210 -2.33 38.95 14.95
CA THR A 210 -2.02 39.95 15.97
C THR A 210 -0.99 40.99 15.48
N ARG A 211 -0.03 40.57 14.64
CA ARG A 211 1.00 41.49 14.09
C ARG A 211 0.47 42.51 13.09
N SER A 212 -0.63 42.22 12.38
CA SER A 212 -1.18 43.15 11.38
C SER A 212 -1.85 44.38 12.02
N ILE A 213 -2.26 44.30 13.29
CA ILE A 213 -2.94 45.38 14.02
C ILE A 213 -1.94 46.42 14.59
N GLN A 214 -0.66 46.07 14.74
CA GLN A 214 0.35 46.89 15.44
C GLN A 214 1.27 47.74 14.55
N LYS A 215 0.92 48.03 13.29
CA LYS A 215 1.79 48.82 12.41
C LYS A 215 1.17 50.14 11.94
N ILE A 216 1.04 51.10 12.85
CA ILE A 216 1.06 52.53 12.52
C ILE A 216 1.86 53.25 13.61
N GLU A 217 3.18 53.16 13.56
CA GLU A 217 4.02 54.21 14.14
C GLU A 217 3.95 55.39 13.17
N ILE A 218 3.09 56.36 13.49
CA ILE A 218 3.14 57.68 12.87
C ILE A 218 4.47 58.28 13.31
N SER A 219 5.50 58.13 12.47
CA SER A 219 6.70 58.95 12.57
C SER A 219 6.25 60.41 12.62
N SER A 220 6.59 61.09 13.70
CA SER A 220 6.26 62.47 14.01
C SER A 220 6.36 63.40 12.79
N PRO A 221 5.49 64.43 12.69
CA PRO A 221 5.60 65.41 11.62
C PRO A 221 6.97 66.07 11.68
N VAL A 222 7.71 65.99 10.58
CA VAL A 222 8.96 66.71 10.39
C VAL A 222 8.65 68.20 10.47
N ILE A 223 9.10 68.85 11.55
CA ILE A 223 9.02 70.30 11.71
C ILE A 223 10.10 70.90 10.80
N PHE A 224 9.70 71.46 9.66
CA PHE A 224 10.59 72.25 8.84
C PHE A 224 10.85 73.59 9.54
N ARG A 225 12.07 73.80 10.03
CA ARG A 225 12.57 75.14 10.34
C ARG A 225 12.83 75.87 9.02
N GLU A 226 12.12 76.96 8.82
CA GLU A 226 12.48 77.99 7.83
C GLU A 226 13.74 78.70 8.32
N ASP A 227 14.88 78.40 7.68
CA ASP A 227 16.04 79.28 7.71
C ASP A 227 16.45 79.64 6.28
N VAL A 228 16.67 80.93 6.08
CA VAL A 228 16.76 81.64 4.82
C VAL A 228 18.12 81.45 4.13
N MET A 229 18.04 81.01 2.88
CA MET A 229 18.92 81.15 1.70
C MET A 229 20.43 81.43 1.85
N THR A 230 21.24 80.64 1.14
CA THR A 230 22.30 81.16 0.25
C THR A 230 22.44 80.33 -1.02
N ASN A 231 22.59 81.03 -2.15
CA ASN A 231 22.78 80.55 -3.51
C ASN A 231 23.80 79.39 -3.63
N GLN A 232 23.35 78.19 -4.01
CA GLN A 232 24.20 77.16 -4.60
C GLN A 232 23.64 76.70 -5.94
N LYS A 233 24.55 76.71 -6.93
CA LYS A 233 24.38 76.28 -8.32
C LYS A 233 23.93 74.81 -8.35
N PRO A 234 22.97 74.43 -9.21
CA PRO A 234 22.43 73.07 -9.21
C PRO A 234 23.51 72.05 -9.62
N PRO A 235 23.66 70.92 -8.91
CA PRO A 235 24.52 69.83 -9.36
C PRO A 235 23.90 69.17 -10.61
N PRO A 236 24.74 68.63 -11.52
CA PRO A 236 24.26 67.95 -12.71
C PRO A 236 23.46 66.69 -12.33
N PRO A 237 22.45 66.32 -13.14
CA PRO A 237 21.60 65.18 -12.86
C PRO A 237 22.42 63.88 -12.79
N PRO A 238 22.05 62.94 -11.89
CA PRO A 238 22.68 61.63 -11.85
C PRO A 238 22.46 60.89 -13.17
N PRO A 239 23.45 60.08 -13.62
CA PRO A 239 23.29 59.26 -14.80
C PRO A 239 22.09 58.32 -14.62
N PRO A 240 21.31 58.07 -15.69
CA PRO A 240 20.15 57.20 -15.63
C PRO A 240 20.57 55.79 -15.16
N PRO A 241 19.72 55.10 -14.38
CA PRO A 241 19.98 53.74 -13.97
C PRO A 241 20.18 52.86 -15.21
N PRO A 242 21.12 51.89 -15.18
CA PRO A 242 21.33 50.99 -16.29
C PRO A 242 20.03 50.26 -16.65
N ALA A 243 19.77 50.15 -17.95
CA ALA A 243 18.58 49.49 -18.47
C ALA A 243 18.49 48.07 -17.90
N ARG A 244 17.36 47.76 -17.28
CA ARG A 244 17.04 46.40 -16.84
C ARG A 244 16.73 45.57 -18.06
N GLU A 245 17.64 44.68 -18.45
CA GLU A 245 17.32 43.62 -19.40
C GLU A 245 16.38 42.61 -18.73
N ILE A 246 15.10 42.69 -19.08
CA ILE A 246 14.12 41.65 -18.82
C ILE A 246 14.15 40.73 -20.03
N ARG A 247 14.62 39.49 -19.85
CA ARG A 247 14.45 38.44 -20.86
C ARG A 247 13.03 37.86 -20.74
N GLU A 248 12.07 38.55 -21.33
CA GLU A 248 10.74 38.04 -21.66
C GLU A 248 10.82 37.26 -22.99
N ASP A 249 11.23 35.99 -22.94
CA ASP A 249 10.67 34.98 -23.85
C ASP A 249 11.00 33.56 -23.37
N ARG A 250 10.04 32.94 -22.68
CA ARG A 250 9.39 31.73 -23.18
C ARG A 250 8.12 31.48 -22.38
N GLY A 251 7.03 31.54 -23.13
CA GLY A 251 5.67 31.62 -22.67
C GLY A 251 5.16 30.46 -21.82
N ARG A 252 4.07 30.79 -21.12
CA ARG A 252 3.09 29.87 -20.56
C ARG A 252 2.33 29.13 -21.69
N PRO A 253 1.48 28.14 -21.35
CA PRO A 253 1.40 26.82 -21.98
C PRO A 253 0.38 26.73 -23.12
N ASP A 254 0.59 25.79 -24.05
CA ASP A 254 -0.47 25.30 -24.94
C ASP A 254 -0.66 23.78 -24.81
N GLN A 255 -1.94 23.42 -24.82
CA GLN A 255 -2.52 22.10 -24.73
C GLN A 255 -2.22 21.24 -25.97
N HIS A 256 -2.37 19.92 -25.79
CA HIS A 256 -2.69 18.91 -26.81
C HIS A 256 -2.38 19.21 -28.29
N LYS A 257 -1.29 18.62 -28.80
CA LYS A 257 -1.27 18.06 -30.17
C LYS A 257 -1.11 16.54 -30.07
N PRO A 258 -1.96 15.73 -30.74
CA PRO A 258 -1.71 14.29 -30.87
C PRO A 258 -0.41 14.05 -31.64
N PRO A 259 0.29 12.93 -31.38
CA PRO A 259 1.53 12.60 -32.07
C PRO A 259 1.29 12.47 -33.58
N PRO A 260 2.23 12.94 -34.43
CA PRO A 260 2.14 12.79 -35.87
C PRO A 260 2.08 11.30 -36.27
N PRO A 261 1.35 10.96 -37.36
CA PRO A 261 1.28 9.59 -37.86
C PRO A 261 2.68 9.07 -38.18
N ARG A 262 2.94 7.83 -37.78
CA ARG A 262 4.21 7.13 -37.98
C ARG A 262 4.53 7.11 -39.48
N PRO A 263 5.76 7.49 -39.90
CA PRO A 263 6.15 7.44 -41.31
C PRO A 263 6.04 6.01 -41.85
N PRO A 264 5.67 5.84 -43.13
CA PRO A 264 5.54 4.52 -43.75
C PRO A 264 6.86 3.77 -43.68
N SER A 265 6.76 2.49 -43.29
CA SER A 265 7.90 1.57 -43.22
C SER A 265 8.67 1.56 -44.55
N PRO A 266 10.02 1.55 -44.52
CA PRO A 266 10.82 1.46 -45.73
C PRO A 266 10.45 0.20 -46.53
N PRO A 267 10.45 0.28 -47.87
CA PRO A 267 10.07 -0.83 -48.73
C PRO A 267 10.95 -2.05 -48.44
N GLN A 268 10.30 -3.19 -48.17
CA GLN A 268 10.99 -4.47 -48.08
C GLN A 268 11.76 -4.71 -49.38
N ARG A 269 13.08 -4.72 -49.27
CA ARG A 269 13.98 -5.07 -50.36
C ARG A 269 13.73 -6.54 -50.67
N GLY A 270 13.04 -6.79 -51.78
CA GLY A 270 12.81 -8.14 -52.29
C GLY A 270 14.15 -8.86 -52.43
N SER A 271 14.30 -9.95 -51.68
CA SER A 271 15.28 -10.98 -51.99
C SER A 271 14.70 -11.83 -53.11
N LYS A 272 15.05 -11.46 -54.33
CA LYS A 272 14.96 -12.34 -55.48
C LYS A 272 16.22 -13.22 -55.49
N ASN A 273 15.98 -14.51 -55.77
CA ASN A 273 16.87 -15.51 -56.35
C ASN A 273 17.45 -16.55 -55.40
N GLY A 274 17.20 -17.81 -55.76
CA GLY A 274 17.81 -19.02 -55.22
C GLY A 274 16.83 -20.17 -55.25
#